data_AF-A0A1B6CYG1-F1
#
_entry.id   AF-A0A1B6CYG1-F1
#
_cell.length_a   1.000
_cell.length_b   1.000
_cell.length_c   1.000
_cell.angle_alpha   90.00
_cell.angle_beta   90.00
_cell.angle_gamma   90.00
#
_symmetry.space_group_name_H-M   'P 1'
#
loop_
_entity.id
_entity.type
_entity.pdbx_description
1 polymer ?
#
loop_
_entity_poly.entity_id
_entity_poly.type
_entity_poly.pdbx_seq_one_letter_code
_entity_poly.pdbx_strand_id
1 'polypeptide(L)'
;TPASWKVPITFTFASRAAVDWVKTTPRYWITDQALTFLSNAYSSDWFIFNLKASGFYRFLYNTSNLNFIKNQLTSSFLNIDEVSHATIVDDVISLALSGAMNYSTALSFLQDTSKHERFPVWVSTIGALQRLKIGLYGTTAYTLYQDYVKRMLNHIYGHVGYESKTNDTLSVDFMRNLILPWACEFQVGDCMNVSREMSKYGFSSNTSSNYAQMLCAAFRSYNVTQFQEFFTFYKQNHLQNNFQYYIAFAMGCVTNQTNVDNVLKALLNGEIYDEDVETVFTNIGNRQENVDAVLNVIVKNISVIREKYGSQLLMKLVYQIASHLYTQDQVNKLATLLNFTTDPLIASAALTIVPRESVRVARALEDVEALNAALLSVKPHSDSVRTTQSVFIIVSTLAAVVFFQRSTL
;
A
#
# COMPACT_ATOMS: atom_id res chain seq x y z
N THR A 1 -26.30 -24.29 -16.34
CA THR A 1 -26.86 -22.99 -15.89
C THR A 1 -25.74 -22.21 -15.22
N PRO A 2 -25.61 -20.89 -15.45
CA PRO A 2 -24.67 -20.09 -14.68
C PRO A 2 -25.04 -20.20 -13.19
N ALA A 3 -24.05 -20.34 -12.32
CA ALA A 3 -24.29 -20.38 -10.88
C ALA A 3 -24.89 -19.03 -10.43
N SER A 4 -26.11 -19.05 -9.88
CA SER A 4 -26.72 -17.87 -9.25
C SER A 4 -26.38 -17.87 -7.77
N TRP A 5 -25.69 -16.82 -7.31
CA TRP A 5 -25.39 -16.62 -5.90
C TRP A 5 -26.60 -16.05 -5.18
N LYS A 6 -26.97 -16.62 -4.03
CA LYS A 6 -27.90 -15.97 -3.10
C LYS A 6 -27.10 -14.97 -2.27
N VAL A 7 -27.27 -13.67 -2.54
CA VAL A 7 -26.41 -12.63 -1.94
C VAL A 7 -27.12 -11.97 -0.74
N PRO A 8 -26.59 -12.10 0.48
CA PRO A 8 -27.14 -11.43 1.66
C PRO A 8 -26.78 -9.95 1.68
N ILE A 9 -27.78 -9.07 1.76
CA ILE A 9 -27.59 -7.62 1.72
C ILE A 9 -27.78 -6.98 3.09
N THR A 10 -26.75 -6.28 3.54
CA THR A 10 -26.78 -5.34 4.66
C THR A 10 -26.61 -3.92 4.12
N PHE A 11 -27.32 -2.95 4.71
CA PHE A 11 -27.16 -1.55 4.30
C PHE A 11 -27.58 -0.57 5.40
N THR A 12 -27.07 0.65 5.29
CA THR A 12 -27.47 1.81 6.08
C THR A 12 -27.46 3.08 5.22
N PHE A 13 -27.99 4.17 5.74
CA PHE A 13 -28.07 5.47 5.08
C PHE A 13 -27.97 6.62 6.09
N ALA A 14 -27.61 7.81 5.61
CA ALA A 14 -27.23 8.96 6.43
C ALA A 14 -28.27 9.40 7.47
N SER A 15 -29.53 9.57 7.05
CA SER A 15 -30.60 10.08 7.92
C SER A 15 -31.13 9.08 8.94
N ARG A 16 -30.57 7.87 8.96
CA ARG A 16 -31.00 6.86 9.90
C ARG A 16 -30.53 7.19 11.32
N ALA A 17 -31.49 7.37 12.22
CA ALA A 17 -31.22 7.51 13.65
C ALA A 17 -30.38 6.32 14.17
N ALA A 18 -29.23 6.62 14.78
CA ALA A 18 -28.25 5.68 15.31
C ALA A 18 -27.89 4.56 14.31
N VAL A 19 -27.01 4.88 13.35
CA VAL A 19 -26.43 3.85 12.48
C VAL A 19 -25.66 2.84 13.32
N ASP A 20 -26.29 1.70 13.56
CA ASP A 20 -25.65 0.56 14.21
C ASP A 20 -24.78 -0.17 13.18
N TRP A 21 -23.50 0.22 13.14
CA TRP A 21 -22.47 -0.41 12.31
C TRP A 21 -22.15 -1.85 12.74
N VAL A 22 -22.57 -2.30 13.92
CA VAL A 22 -22.33 -3.66 14.43
C VAL A 22 -23.41 -4.63 13.92
N LYS A 23 -24.62 -4.15 13.62
CA LYS A 23 -25.71 -5.00 13.12
C LYS A 23 -25.54 -5.37 11.64
N THR A 24 -24.79 -6.44 11.42
CA THR A 24 -24.52 -7.04 10.09
C THR A 24 -25.46 -8.18 9.71
N THR A 25 -26.60 -8.34 10.41
CA THR A 25 -27.63 -9.30 10.00
C THR A 25 -28.23 -8.90 8.64
N PRO A 26 -28.27 -9.80 7.64
CA PRO A 26 -28.86 -9.50 6.33
C PRO A 26 -30.31 -9.07 6.46
N ARG A 27 -30.67 -8.03 5.71
CA ARG A 27 -32.05 -7.50 5.66
C ARG A 27 -32.81 -8.00 4.47
N TYR A 28 -32.08 -8.24 3.40
CA TYR A 28 -32.60 -8.78 2.17
C TYR A 28 -31.64 -9.84 1.63
N TRP A 29 -32.17 -10.69 0.77
CA TRP A 29 -31.40 -11.62 -0.02
C TRP A 29 -31.70 -11.35 -1.48
N ILE A 30 -30.66 -11.17 -2.28
CA ILE A 30 -30.78 -11.16 -3.73
C ILE A 30 -30.79 -12.63 -4.17
N THR A 31 -31.95 -13.13 -4.58
CA THR A 31 -32.14 -14.50 -5.09
C THR A 31 -32.27 -14.55 -6.60
N ASP A 32 -32.69 -13.43 -7.20
CA ASP A 32 -32.88 -13.23 -8.63
C ASP A 32 -31.89 -12.17 -9.16
N GLN A 33 -32.02 -11.78 -10.43
CA GLN A 33 -31.10 -10.82 -11.05
C GLN A 33 -31.15 -9.41 -10.44
N ALA A 34 -32.28 -9.01 -9.86
CA ALA A 34 -32.46 -7.68 -9.30
C ALA A 34 -33.32 -7.73 -8.03
N LEU A 35 -33.03 -6.83 -7.10
CA LEU A 35 -33.84 -6.57 -5.92
C LEU A 35 -34.15 -5.09 -5.86
N THR A 36 -35.43 -4.74 -5.76
CA THR A 36 -35.89 -3.38 -5.50
C THR A 36 -36.60 -3.35 -4.15
N PHE A 37 -36.23 -2.39 -3.30
CA PHE A 37 -36.87 -2.18 -2.02
C PHE A 37 -37.06 -0.68 -1.77
N LEU A 38 -38.11 -0.33 -1.04
CA LEU A 38 -38.30 1.04 -0.57
C LEU A 38 -37.47 1.26 0.69
N SER A 39 -36.86 2.43 0.78
CA SER A 39 -36.19 2.90 1.99
C SER A 39 -36.77 4.25 2.40
N ASN A 40 -36.62 4.60 3.67
CA ASN A 40 -36.99 5.93 4.18
C ASN A 40 -35.82 6.92 4.04
N ALA A 41 -34.88 6.67 3.13
CA ALA A 41 -33.73 7.54 2.91
C ALA A 41 -34.15 8.79 2.12
N TYR A 42 -33.56 9.94 2.44
CA TYR A 42 -33.73 11.14 1.62
C TYR A 42 -32.90 11.04 0.35
N SER A 43 -33.28 11.78 -0.69
CA SER A 43 -32.53 11.82 -1.96
C SER A 43 -31.10 12.34 -1.82
N SER A 44 -30.80 13.06 -0.74
CA SER A 44 -29.48 13.59 -0.38
C SER A 44 -28.67 12.66 0.53
N ASP A 45 -29.24 11.53 0.96
CA ASP A 45 -28.53 10.60 1.83
C ASP A 45 -27.47 9.83 1.03
N TRP A 46 -26.28 9.69 1.61
CA TRP A 46 -25.43 8.57 1.26
C TRP A 46 -26.05 7.28 1.79
N PHE A 47 -25.87 6.19 1.06
CA PHE A 47 -26.14 4.82 1.50
C PHE A 47 -24.89 3.97 1.34
N ILE A 48 -24.69 3.06 2.28
CA ILE A 48 -23.58 2.10 2.28
C ILE A 48 -24.16 0.71 2.39
N PHE A 49 -23.75 -0.14 1.47
CA PHE A 49 -24.05 -1.57 1.45
C PHE A 49 -22.87 -2.37 2.00
N ASN A 50 -23.13 -3.64 2.32
CA ASN A 50 -22.12 -4.58 2.83
C ASN A 50 -21.40 -4.06 4.08
N LEU A 51 -22.17 -3.74 5.12
CA LEU A 51 -21.65 -3.19 6.36
C LEU A 51 -20.54 -4.10 6.92
N LYS A 52 -19.38 -3.51 7.22
CA LYS A 52 -18.17 -4.19 7.72
C LYS A 52 -17.66 -5.34 6.85
N ALA A 53 -17.92 -5.31 5.54
CA ALA A 53 -17.57 -6.41 4.63
C ALA A 53 -18.08 -7.78 5.10
N SER A 54 -19.28 -7.80 5.69
CA SER A 54 -19.90 -9.04 6.22
C SER A 54 -20.29 -10.05 5.13
N GLY A 55 -20.41 -9.61 3.88
CA GLY A 55 -20.67 -10.44 2.72
C GLY A 55 -19.49 -10.46 1.74
N PHE A 56 -19.35 -11.59 1.03
CA PHE A 56 -18.30 -11.80 0.04
C PHE A 56 -18.69 -11.29 -1.36
N TYR A 57 -18.82 -9.97 -1.50
CA TYR A 57 -19.15 -9.29 -2.76
C TYR A 57 -18.67 -7.83 -2.73
N ARG A 58 -18.51 -7.23 -3.91
CA ARG A 58 -18.15 -5.81 -4.09
C ARG A 58 -19.36 -5.00 -4.51
N PHE A 59 -19.38 -3.72 -4.19
CA PHE A 59 -20.50 -2.84 -4.51
C PHE A 59 -20.09 -1.67 -5.42
N LEU A 60 -20.72 -1.58 -6.60
CA LEU A 60 -20.58 -0.45 -7.51
C LEU A 60 -21.68 0.57 -7.24
N TYR A 61 -21.31 1.69 -6.61
CA TYR A 61 -22.21 2.81 -6.38
C TYR A 61 -22.36 3.68 -7.63
N ASN A 62 -23.53 4.28 -7.81
CA ASN A 62 -23.68 5.36 -8.79
C ASN A 62 -22.87 6.61 -8.38
N THR A 63 -22.60 7.49 -9.35
CA THR A 63 -21.76 8.68 -9.13
C THR A 63 -22.31 9.59 -8.03
N SER A 64 -23.62 9.77 -7.95
CA SER A 64 -24.25 10.63 -6.94
C SER A 64 -24.00 10.12 -5.52
N ASN A 65 -24.20 8.83 -5.27
CA ASN A 65 -23.96 8.25 -3.95
C ASN A 65 -22.47 8.23 -3.60
N LEU A 66 -21.60 7.96 -4.58
CA LEU A 66 -20.16 8.02 -4.35
C LEU A 66 -19.72 9.42 -3.93
N ASN A 67 -20.29 10.47 -4.54
CA ASN A 67 -20.05 11.85 -4.13
C ASN A 67 -20.60 12.16 -2.72
N PHE A 68 -21.78 11.63 -2.35
CA PHE A 68 -22.29 11.78 -0.98
C PHE A 68 -21.40 11.08 0.06
N ILE A 69 -20.94 9.87 -0.23
CA ILE A 69 -19.97 9.14 0.62
C ILE A 69 -18.68 9.95 0.75
N LYS A 70 -18.12 10.41 -0.37
CA LYS A 70 -16.91 11.22 -0.41
C LYS A 70 -17.03 12.51 0.44
N ASN A 71 -18.14 13.23 0.29
CA ASN A 71 -18.43 14.43 1.08
C ASN A 71 -18.59 14.12 2.57
N GLN A 72 -19.22 13.00 2.91
CA GLN A 72 -19.33 12.56 4.31
C GLN A 72 -17.97 12.23 4.90
N LEU A 73 -17.14 11.48 4.18
CA LEU A 73 -15.80 11.09 4.65
C LEU A 73 -14.93 12.33 4.87
N THR A 74 -14.89 13.23 3.89
CA THR A 74 -14.09 14.46 3.99
C THR A 74 -14.56 15.44 5.08
N SER A 75 -15.86 15.53 5.38
CA SER A 75 -16.41 16.48 6.36
C SER A 75 -16.55 15.93 7.78
N SER A 76 -16.94 14.66 7.93
CA SER A 76 -17.12 13.99 9.21
C SER A 76 -16.97 12.48 9.05
N PHE A 77 -15.72 12.04 8.99
CA PHE A 77 -15.34 10.65 8.73
C PHE A 77 -15.80 9.65 9.80
N LEU A 78 -16.08 10.10 11.03
CA LEU A 78 -16.53 9.25 12.13
C LEU A 78 -17.95 8.70 11.91
N ASN A 79 -18.72 9.30 11.01
CA ASN A 79 -20.07 8.85 10.70
C ASN A 79 -20.08 7.55 9.88
N ILE A 80 -18.94 7.18 9.26
CA ILE A 80 -18.77 5.91 8.54
C ILE A 80 -17.76 5.03 9.28
N ASP A 81 -18.12 3.78 9.53
CA ASP A 81 -17.24 2.78 10.15
C ASP A 81 -15.96 2.55 9.33
N GLU A 82 -14.81 2.34 10.00
CA GLU A 82 -13.50 2.19 9.33
C GLU A 82 -13.43 1.00 8.40
N VAL A 83 -14.00 -0.14 8.79
CA VAL A 83 -13.95 -1.35 7.96
C VAL A 83 -14.82 -1.12 6.73
N SER A 84 -15.98 -0.49 6.90
CA SER A 84 -16.84 -0.12 5.77
C SER A 84 -16.15 0.89 4.84
N HIS A 85 -15.47 1.90 5.38
CA HIS A 85 -14.68 2.85 4.58
C HIS A 85 -13.52 2.16 3.86
N ALA A 86 -12.73 1.34 4.56
CA ALA A 86 -11.65 0.55 3.98
C ALA A 86 -12.14 -0.33 2.82
N THR A 87 -13.31 -0.97 2.99
CA THR A 87 -13.95 -1.79 1.95
C THR A 87 -14.34 -0.96 0.73
N ILE A 88 -14.89 0.25 0.93
CA ILE A 88 -15.22 1.14 -0.19
C ILE A 88 -13.95 1.55 -0.95
N VAL A 89 -12.85 1.80 -0.25
CA VAL A 89 -11.55 2.10 -0.88
C VAL A 89 -11.06 0.91 -1.72
N ASP A 90 -11.12 -0.32 -1.19
CA ASP A 90 -10.75 -1.52 -1.95
C ASP A 90 -11.65 -1.73 -3.17
N ASP A 91 -12.97 -1.56 -3.00
CA ASP A 91 -13.97 -1.73 -4.06
C ASP A 91 -13.75 -0.73 -5.19
N VAL A 92 -13.58 0.55 -4.88
CA VAL A 92 -13.39 1.62 -5.87
C VAL A 92 -12.21 1.31 -6.81
N ILE A 93 -11.07 0.88 -6.25
CA ILE A 93 -9.89 0.57 -7.05
C ILE A 93 -10.03 -0.78 -7.77
N SER A 94 -10.65 -1.78 -7.14
CA SER A 94 -10.93 -3.07 -7.78
C SER A 94 -11.89 -2.91 -8.97
N LEU A 95 -12.89 -2.03 -8.87
CA LEU A 95 -13.84 -1.71 -9.92
C LEU A 95 -13.19 -0.91 -11.05
N ALA A 96 -12.25 -0.02 -10.73
CA ALA A 96 -11.48 0.68 -11.76
C ALA A 96 -10.58 -0.26 -12.55
N LEU A 97 -9.81 -1.10 -11.83
CA LEU A 97 -8.98 -2.15 -12.44
C LEU A 97 -9.79 -3.20 -13.22
N SER A 98 -11.08 -3.36 -12.91
CA SER A 98 -11.98 -4.24 -13.67
C SER A 98 -12.70 -3.55 -14.84
N GLY A 99 -12.45 -2.25 -15.06
CA GLY A 99 -13.10 -1.47 -16.11
C GLY A 99 -14.55 -1.11 -15.81
N ALA A 100 -15.05 -1.43 -14.61
CA ALA A 100 -16.40 -1.10 -14.16
C ALA A 100 -16.52 0.34 -13.61
N MET A 101 -15.41 1.02 -13.40
CA MET A 101 -15.34 2.41 -12.94
C MET A 101 -14.22 3.17 -13.65
N ASN A 102 -14.40 4.46 -13.90
CA ASN A 102 -13.35 5.30 -14.46
C ASN A 102 -12.21 5.53 -13.46
N TYR A 103 -10.96 5.42 -13.93
CA TYR A 103 -9.77 5.69 -13.11
C TYR A 103 -9.77 7.08 -12.49
N SER A 104 -10.23 8.12 -13.20
CA SER A 104 -10.29 9.50 -12.66
C SER A 104 -11.22 9.60 -11.44
N THR A 105 -12.36 8.91 -11.48
CA THR A 105 -13.29 8.82 -10.35
C THR A 105 -12.64 8.07 -9.18
N ALA A 106 -11.99 6.95 -9.46
CA ALA A 106 -11.37 6.13 -8.41
C ALA A 106 -10.18 6.82 -7.72
N LEU A 107 -9.27 7.41 -8.50
CA LEU A 107 -8.12 8.14 -7.96
C LEU A 107 -8.54 9.42 -7.22
N SER A 108 -9.56 10.14 -7.71
CA SER A 108 -10.09 11.30 -6.98
C SER A 108 -10.78 10.89 -5.67
N PHE A 109 -11.48 9.75 -5.64
CA PHE A 109 -12.05 9.24 -4.40
C PHE A 109 -10.93 8.88 -3.42
N LEU A 110 -9.95 8.12 -3.86
CA LEU A 110 -8.82 7.66 -3.05
C LEU A 110 -8.02 8.83 -2.44
N GLN A 111 -7.70 9.86 -3.23
CA GLN A 111 -6.96 11.03 -2.74
C GLN A 111 -7.71 11.79 -1.64
N ASP A 112 -9.03 11.94 -1.81
CA ASP A 112 -9.82 12.78 -0.92
C ASP A 112 -10.11 12.07 0.41
N THR A 113 -10.24 10.73 0.38
CA THR A 113 -10.56 9.93 1.57
C THR A 113 -9.34 9.39 2.30
N SER A 114 -8.13 9.47 1.71
CA SER A 114 -6.89 9.10 2.39
C SER A 114 -6.41 10.14 3.42
N LYS A 115 -7.11 11.26 3.60
CA LYS A 115 -6.76 12.26 4.64
C LYS A 115 -6.94 11.75 6.06
N HIS A 116 -7.66 10.65 6.26
CA HIS A 116 -8.00 10.17 7.58
C HIS A 116 -6.91 9.24 8.13
N GLU A 117 -6.54 9.44 9.39
CA GLU A 117 -5.47 8.70 10.09
C GLU A 117 -5.95 7.33 10.62
N ARG A 118 -6.85 6.65 9.88
CA ARG A 118 -7.44 5.35 10.31
C ARG A 118 -6.74 4.17 9.69
N PHE A 119 -6.22 3.27 10.54
CA PHE A 119 -5.37 2.16 10.10
C PHE A 119 -6.01 1.24 9.03
N PRO A 120 -7.24 0.73 9.19
CA PRO A 120 -7.85 -0.17 8.18
C PRO A 120 -8.01 0.50 6.80
N VAL A 121 -8.29 1.81 6.79
CA VAL A 121 -8.43 2.60 5.56
C VAL A 121 -7.09 2.67 4.85
N TRP A 122 -6.02 3.00 5.58
CA TRP A 122 -4.68 3.06 5.00
C TRP A 122 -4.16 1.70 4.54
N VAL A 123 -4.53 0.59 5.19
CA VAL A 123 -4.24 -0.76 4.68
C VAL A 123 -4.83 -0.94 3.28
N SER A 124 -6.09 -0.55 3.08
CA SER A 124 -6.76 -0.64 1.77
C SER A 124 -6.17 0.34 0.76
N THR A 125 -5.83 1.55 1.19
CA THR A 125 -5.13 2.56 0.38
C THR A 125 -3.78 2.05 -0.11
N ILE A 126 -2.93 1.53 0.77
CA ILE A 126 -1.64 0.97 0.38
C ILE A 126 -1.82 -0.23 -0.55
N GLY A 127 -2.80 -1.10 -0.31
CA GLY A 127 -3.12 -2.20 -1.22
C GLY A 127 -3.58 -1.73 -2.61
N ALA A 128 -4.33 -0.62 -2.68
CA ALA A 128 -4.67 0.02 -3.95
C ALA A 128 -3.44 0.59 -4.66
N LEU A 129 -2.60 1.35 -3.94
CA LEU A 129 -1.37 1.91 -4.49
C LEU A 129 -0.43 0.81 -5.00
N GLN A 130 -0.25 -0.28 -4.26
CA GLN A 130 0.58 -1.41 -4.70
C GLN A 130 0.10 -2.01 -6.02
N ARG A 131 -1.21 -2.22 -6.19
CA ARG A 131 -1.77 -2.74 -7.44
C ARG A 131 -1.54 -1.79 -8.62
N LEU A 132 -1.68 -0.49 -8.41
CA LEU A 132 -1.37 0.53 -9.41
C LEU A 132 0.13 0.57 -9.73
N LYS A 133 1.00 0.49 -8.72
CA LYS A 133 2.46 0.48 -8.88
C LYS A 133 2.91 -0.63 -9.83
N ILE A 134 2.42 -1.86 -9.61
CA ILE A 134 2.82 -3.03 -10.41
C ILE A 134 2.50 -2.82 -11.89
N GLY A 135 1.33 -2.26 -12.22
CA GLY A 135 0.94 -2.02 -13.61
C GLY A 135 1.63 -0.82 -14.26
N LEU A 136 2.02 0.18 -13.47
CA LEU A 136 2.61 1.43 -13.98
C LEU A 136 4.15 1.42 -13.98
N TYR A 137 4.79 0.48 -13.28
CA TYR A 137 6.24 0.43 -13.22
C TYR A 137 6.86 0.23 -14.61
N GLY A 138 7.92 0.99 -14.93
CA GLY A 138 8.56 0.96 -16.24
C GLY A 138 7.80 1.67 -17.36
N THR A 139 6.62 2.22 -17.07
CA THR A 139 5.83 3.02 -18.04
C THR A 139 6.13 4.51 -17.92
N THR A 140 5.75 5.30 -18.93
CA THR A 140 5.87 6.76 -18.90
C THR A 140 4.99 7.42 -17.82
N ALA A 141 3.92 6.74 -17.39
CA ALA A 141 3.00 7.24 -16.37
C ALA A 141 3.55 7.07 -14.94
N TYR A 142 4.65 6.32 -14.75
CA TYR A 142 5.18 6.02 -13.42
C TYR A 142 5.59 7.26 -12.63
N THR A 143 6.15 8.28 -13.29
CA THR A 143 6.53 9.53 -12.62
C THR A 143 5.32 10.28 -12.06
N LEU A 144 4.21 10.33 -12.80
CA LEU A 144 2.96 10.92 -12.33
C LEU A 144 2.38 10.15 -11.14
N TYR A 145 2.49 8.82 -11.18
CA TYR A 145 2.11 7.96 -10.07
C TYR A 145 2.97 8.22 -8.83
N GLN A 146 4.29 8.37 -8.97
CA GLN A 146 5.18 8.72 -7.86
C GLN A 146 4.77 10.03 -7.20
N ASP A 147 4.45 11.07 -7.99
CA ASP A 147 4.02 12.36 -7.45
C ASP A 147 2.65 12.27 -6.79
N TYR A 148 1.73 11.47 -7.34
CA TYR A 148 0.43 11.19 -6.72
C TYR A 148 0.59 10.51 -5.35
N VAL A 149 1.41 9.46 -5.26
CA VAL A 149 1.68 8.74 -4.01
C VAL A 149 2.34 9.65 -2.97
N LYS A 150 3.33 10.45 -3.37
CA LYS A 150 3.98 11.43 -2.46
C LYS A 150 2.95 12.37 -1.83
N ARG A 151 2.04 12.94 -2.64
CA ARG A 151 0.99 13.84 -2.14
C ARG A 151 0.10 13.16 -1.12
N MET A 152 -0.31 11.92 -1.37
CA MET A 152 -1.13 11.16 -0.42
C MET A 152 -0.40 10.90 0.90
N LEU A 153 0.88 10.51 0.82
CA LEU A 153 1.66 10.12 1.99
C LEU A 153 2.10 11.30 2.87
N ASN A 154 2.23 12.51 2.32
CA ASN A 154 2.74 13.69 3.04
C ASN A 154 2.06 13.92 4.39
N HIS A 155 0.72 13.91 4.41
CA HIS A 155 -0.04 14.18 5.63
C HIS A 155 0.15 13.06 6.67
N ILE A 156 -0.05 11.80 6.26
CA ILE A 156 0.01 10.67 7.20
C ILE A 156 1.42 10.43 7.72
N TYR A 157 2.45 10.65 6.89
CA TYR A 157 3.84 10.57 7.33
C TYR A 157 4.15 11.62 8.40
N GLY A 158 3.68 12.86 8.20
CA GLY A 158 3.81 13.92 9.21
C GLY A 158 3.08 13.61 10.53
N HIS A 159 1.98 12.87 10.48
CA HIS A 159 1.25 12.42 11.66
C HIS A 159 1.99 11.31 12.42
N VAL A 160 2.37 10.22 11.74
CA VAL A 160 2.95 9.04 12.40
C VAL A 160 4.43 9.24 12.76
N GLY A 161 5.19 10.01 11.98
CA GLY A 161 6.63 10.16 12.13
C GLY A 161 7.40 8.84 11.99
N TYR A 162 8.65 8.82 12.45
CA TYR A 162 9.52 7.65 12.34
C TYR A 162 9.83 6.97 13.69
N GLU A 163 9.80 7.72 14.80
CA GLU A 163 9.99 7.18 16.15
C GLU A 163 8.65 6.88 16.82
N SER A 164 8.65 5.83 17.64
CA SER A 164 7.52 5.56 18.54
C SER A 164 7.60 6.50 19.73
N LYS A 165 6.47 7.07 20.10
CA LYS A 165 6.31 8.00 21.22
C LYS A 165 5.63 7.27 22.38
N THR A 166 5.89 7.72 23.60
CA THR A 166 5.33 7.09 24.82
C THR A 166 3.81 7.12 24.89
N ASN A 167 3.17 8.04 24.17
CA ASN A 167 1.71 8.19 24.10
C ASN A 167 1.10 7.66 22.79
N ASP A 168 1.87 6.98 21.95
CA ASP A 168 1.34 6.38 20.74
C ASP A 168 0.36 5.26 21.10
N THR A 169 -0.75 5.22 20.35
CA THR A 169 -1.64 4.07 20.39
C THR A 169 -1.06 2.96 19.53
N LEU A 170 -1.42 1.71 19.82
CA LEU A 170 -1.05 0.57 18.99
C LEU A 170 -1.43 0.76 17.50
N SER A 171 -2.53 1.47 17.23
CA SER A 171 -2.94 1.79 15.86
C SER A 171 -1.97 2.75 15.17
N VAL A 172 -1.39 3.71 15.89
CA VAL A 172 -0.38 4.64 15.35
C VAL A 172 0.92 3.87 15.06
N ASP A 173 1.32 2.95 15.93
CA ASP A 173 2.49 2.10 15.70
C ASP A 173 2.34 1.18 14.48
N PHE A 174 1.17 0.56 14.31
CA PHE A 174 0.89 -0.22 13.11
C PHE A 174 0.80 0.64 11.85
N MET A 175 0.19 1.83 11.95
CA MET A 175 0.16 2.78 10.84
C MET A 175 1.58 3.18 10.43
N ARG A 176 2.44 3.47 11.40
CA ARG A 176 3.84 3.84 11.12
C ARG A 176 4.58 2.74 10.36
N ASN A 177 4.45 1.50 10.80
CA ASN A 177 5.05 0.35 10.12
C ASN A 177 4.52 0.14 8.69
N LEU A 178 3.25 0.49 8.45
CA LEU A 178 2.65 0.45 7.13
C LEU A 178 3.16 1.58 6.22
N ILE A 179 3.31 2.80 6.76
CA ILE A 179 3.62 4.02 6.00
C ILE A 179 5.11 4.19 5.73
N LEU A 180 6.00 3.90 6.68
CA LEU A 180 7.44 4.14 6.54
C LEU A 180 8.08 3.49 5.28
N PRO A 181 7.79 2.22 4.94
CA PRO A 181 8.37 1.60 3.75
C PRO A 181 8.04 2.36 2.46
N TRP A 182 6.83 2.93 2.39
CA TRP A 182 6.33 3.73 1.28
C TRP A 182 6.88 5.15 1.31
N ALA A 183 6.80 5.84 2.45
CA ALA A 183 7.33 7.19 2.60
C ALA A 183 8.81 7.27 2.19
N CYS A 184 9.62 6.32 2.64
CA CYS A 184 11.04 6.27 2.26
C CYS A 184 11.24 5.89 0.78
N GLU A 185 10.44 4.98 0.21
CA GLU A 185 10.52 4.63 -1.21
C GLU A 185 10.26 5.82 -2.12
N PHE A 186 9.21 6.57 -1.80
CA PHE A 186 8.78 7.73 -2.56
C PHE A 186 9.44 9.03 -2.08
N GLN A 187 10.45 8.95 -1.19
CA GLN A 187 11.24 10.09 -0.71
C GLN A 187 10.37 11.22 -0.12
N VAL A 188 9.40 10.85 0.70
CA VAL A 188 8.51 11.76 1.41
C VAL A 188 9.24 12.35 2.61
N GLY A 189 9.23 13.68 2.71
CA GLY A 189 9.82 14.42 3.83
C GLY A 189 11.31 14.09 4.03
N ASP A 190 11.67 13.82 5.28
CA ASP A 190 13.03 13.50 5.72
C ASP A 190 13.29 11.98 5.85
N CYS A 191 12.36 11.11 5.41
CA CYS A 191 12.41 9.66 5.68
C CYS A 191 13.76 9.04 5.29
N MET A 192 14.29 9.38 4.10
CA MET A 192 15.57 8.86 3.64
C MET A 192 16.78 9.43 4.40
N ASN A 193 16.72 10.67 4.88
CA ASN A 193 17.78 11.25 5.69
C ASN A 193 17.83 10.55 7.05
N VAL A 194 16.68 10.44 7.71
CA VAL A 194 16.54 9.78 9.00
C VAL A 194 16.94 8.32 8.91
N SER A 195 16.49 7.61 7.87
CA SER A 195 16.85 6.21 7.63
C SER A 195 18.37 6.02 7.55
N ARG A 196 19.09 6.90 6.84
CA ARG A 196 20.56 6.86 6.77
C ARG A 196 21.20 7.17 8.11
N GLU A 197 20.72 8.16 8.86
CA GLU A 197 21.28 8.44 10.19
C GLU A 197 21.02 7.30 11.16
N MET A 198 19.79 6.78 11.24
CA MET A 198 19.41 5.62 12.06
C MET A 198 20.28 4.39 11.79
N SER A 199 20.65 4.18 10.52
CA SER A 199 21.51 3.06 10.14
C SER A 199 22.95 3.18 10.66
N LYS A 200 23.44 4.39 10.96
CA LYS A 200 24.79 4.62 11.53
C LYS A 200 24.86 4.29 13.02
N TYR A 201 23.76 4.44 13.76
CA TYR A 201 23.70 4.14 15.20
C TYR A 201 23.68 2.64 15.50
N GLY A 202 24.29 1.84 14.61
CA GLY A 202 24.33 0.39 14.66
C GLY A 202 24.54 -0.14 16.07
N PHE A 203 23.89 -1.26 16.36
CA PHE A 203 24.18 -2.11 17.52
C PHE A 203 23.81 -1.55 18.90
N SER A 204 23.10 -0.42 19.00
CA SER A 204 22.60 0.07 20.30
C SER A 204 21.34 -0.70 20.74
N SER A 205 21.27 -1.05 22.02
CA SER A 205 20.25 -1.94 22.63
C SER A 205 18.83 -1.37 22.71
N ASN A 206 18.60 -0.16 22.19
CA ASN A 206 17.30 0.52 22.22
C ASN A 206 16.75 0.72 20.81
N THR A 207 16.68 -0.35 20.02
CA THR A 207 16.12 -0.30 18.67
C THR A 207 14.62 -0.06 18.73
N SER A 208 14.16 1.06 18.20
CA SER A 208 12.73 1.35 18.03
C SER A 208 12.02 0.22 17.25
N SER A 209 10.73 0.02 17.48
CA SER A 209 9.90 -0.97 16.78
C SER A 209 9.95 -0.89 15.25
N ASN A 210 10.33 0.26 14.69
CA ASN A 210 10.39 0.52 13.24
C ASN A 210 11.81 0.39 12.65
N TYR A 211 12.77 -0.11 13.42
CA TYR A 211 14.18 -0.16 13.01
C TYR A 211 14.37 -1.00 11.74
N ALA A 212 13.65 -2.11 11.59
CA ALA A 212 13.73 -2.96 10.40
C ALA A 212 13.37 -2.19 9.11
N GLN A 213 12.30 -1.39 9.15
CA GLN A 213 11.82 -0.59 8.03
C GLN A 213 12.81 0.52 7.68
N MET A 214 13.36 1.19 8.70
CA MET A 214 14.34 2.26 8.52
C MET A 214 15.68 1.73 8.01
N LEU A 215 16.13 0.57 8.47
CA LEU A 215 17.35 -0.08 7.98
C LEU A 215 17.17 -0.57 6.53
N CYS A 216 16.02 -1.17 6.22
CA CYS A 216 15.64 -1.55 4.87
C CYS A 216 15.65 -0.34 3.92
N ALA A 217 15.10 0.80 4.34
CA ALA A 217 15.16 2.04 3.56
C ALA A 217 16.62 2.52 3.33
N ALA A 218 17.51 2.35 4.32
CA ALA A 218 18.90 2.77 4.20
C ALA A 218 19.63 1.93 3.16
N PHE A 219 19.44 0.61 3.21
CA PHE A 219 20.02 -0.37 2.28
C PHE A 219 19.64 -0.11 0.81
N ARG A 220 18.50 0.54 0.54
CA ARG A 220 18.15 0.97 -0.81
C ARG A 220 19.15 1.97 -1.39
N SER A 221 19.80 2.77 -0.55
CA SER A 221 20.75 3.81 -0.95
C SER A 221 22.23 3.43 -0.82
N TYR A 222 22.52 2.23 -0.29
CA TYR A 222 23.87 1.82 0.02
C TYR A 222 24.67 1.40 -1.21
N ASN A 223 25.94 1.79 -1.21
CA ASN A 223 26.93 1.27 -2.15
C ASN A 223 27.43 -0.12 -1.72
N VAL A 224 28.32 -0.72 -2.52
CA VAL A 224 28.86 -2.07 -2.28
C VAL A 224 29.67 -2.14 -0.99
N THR A 225 30.47 -1.13 -0.68
CA THR A 225 31.30 -1.09 0.54
C THR A 225 30.43 -1.10 1.80
N GLN A 226 29.43 -0.21 1.86
CA GLN A 226 28.50 -0.14 2.98
C GLN A 226 27.72 -1.45 3.15
N PHE A 227 27.22 -2.03 2.06
CA PHE A 227 26.57 -3.34 2.11
C PHE A 227 27.51 -4.42 2.68
N GLN A 228 28.76 -4.44 2.24
CA GLN A 228 29.72 -5.46 2.65
C GLN A 228 30.10 -5.36 4.14
N GLU A 229 30.13 -4.17 4.71
CA GLU A 229 30.33 -3.96 6.16
C GLU A 229 29.21 -4.65 6.96
N PHE A 230 27.94 -4.40 6.60
CA PHE A 230 26.80 -5.05 7.25
C PHE A 230 26.75 -6.55 6.99
N PHE A 231 27.06 -7.00 5.77
CA PHE A 231 27.08 -8.42 5.45
C PHE A 231 28.17 -9.17 6.21
N THR A 232 29.34 -8.55 6.41
CA THR A 232 30.41 -9.11 7.25
C THR A 232 29.97 -9.21 8.71
N PHE A 233 29.34 -8.17 9.24
CA PHE A 233 28.78 -8.20 10.58
C PHE A 233 27.76 -9.34 10.74
N TYR A 234 26.83 -9.48 9.78
CA TYR A 234 25.83 -10.55 9.77
C TYR A 234 26.48 -11.94 9.86
N LYS A 235 27.53 -12.19 9.06
CA LYS A 235 28.26 -13.48 9.06
C LYS A 235 29.05 -13.75 10.35
N GLN A 236 29.42 -12.72 11.11
CA GLN A 236 30.24 -12.86 12.33
C GLN A 236 29.40 -12.97 13.61
N ASN A 237 28.12 -12.60 13.57
CA ASN A 237 27.29 -12.40 14.77
C ASN A 237 26.04 -13.30 14.80
N HIS A 238 26.11 -14.52 14.27
CA HIS A 238 25.00 -15.48 14.25
C HIS A 238 24.42 -15.70 15.66
N LEU A 239 23.12 -15.43 15.83
CA LEU A 239 22.33 -15.58 17.05
C LEU A 239 22.87 -14.83 18.28
N GLN A 240 23.79 -13.89 18.10
CA GLN A 240 24.37 -13.13 19.21
C GLN A 240 23.47 -11.97 19.65
N ASN A 241 22.58 -11.49 18.76
CA ASN A 241 21.65 -10.40 19.03
C ASN A 241 20.52 -10.37 17.98
N ASN A 242 19.47 -9.59 18.26
CA ASN A 242 18.35 -9.38 17.33
C ASN A 242 18.73 -8.57 16.08
N PHE A 243 19.93 -7.98 16.02
CA PHE A 243 20.37 -7.15 14.91
C PHE A 243 20.61 -7.96 13.64
N GLN A 244 21.01 -9.23 13.78
CA GLN A 244 21.14 -10.16 12.65
C GLN A 244 19.86 -10.17 11.79
N TYR A 245 18.70 -10.35 12.42
CA TYR A 245 17.41 -10.38 11.73
C TYR A 245 17.13 -9.06 10.99
N TYR A 246 17.45 -7.91 11.59
CA TYR A 246 17.29 -6.62 10.91
C TYR A 246 18.17 -6.49 9.67
N ILE A 247 19.42 -6.97 9.72
CA ILE A 247 20.29 -7.01 8.54
C ILE A 247 19.71 -7.95 7.49
N ALA A 248 19.27 -9.14 7.86
CA ALA A 248 18.64 -10.07 6.92
C ALA A 248 17.41 -9.46 6.24
N PHE A 249 16.54 -8.84 7.02
CA PHE A 249 15.40 -8.09 6.50
C PHE A 249 15.83 -6.99 5.52
N ALA A 250 16.86 -6.20 5.86
CA ALA A 250 17.35 -5.09 5.06
C ALA A 250 18.14 -5.52 3.81
N MET A 251 18.82 -6.67 3.82
CA MET A 251 19.50 -7.24 2.66
C MET A 251 18.53 -7.44 1.49
N GLY A 252 17.28 -7.82 1.76
CA GLY A 252 16.26 -7.90 0.72
C GLY A 252 15.77 -6.55 0.18
N CYS A 253 16.25 -5.42 0.71
CA CYS A 253 15.86 -4.08 0.29
C CYS A 253 16.89 -3.38 -0.59
N VAL A 254 18.00 -4.03 -0.93
CA VAL A 254 19.02 -3.44 -1.82
C VAL A 254 18.45 -3.15 -3.21
N THR A 255 18.86 -2.03 -3.81
CA THR A 255 18.48 -1.63 -5.18
C THR A 255 19.67 -1.48 -6.12
N ASN A 256 20.89 -1.35 -5.57
CA ASN A 256 22.11 -1.37 -6.38
C ASN A 256 22.29 -2.77 -6.99
N GLN A 257 22.43 -2.85 -8.32
CA GLN A 257 22.48 -4.15 -9.03
C GLN A 257 23.57 -5.08 -8.50
N THR A 258 24.76 -4.56 -8.18
CA THR A 258 25.85 -5.38 -7.62
C THR A 258 25.47 -5.95 -6.26
N ASN A 259 24.80 -5.17 -5.41
CA ASN A 259 24.31 -5.66 -4.12
C ASN A 259 23.18 -6.67 -4.27
N VAL A 260 22.26 -6.47 -5.22
CA VAL A 260 21.21 -7.45 -5.58
C VAL A 260 21.87 -8.78 -5.98
N ASP A 261 22.87 -8.73 -6.87
CA ASP A 261 23.59 -9.92 -7.32
C ASP A 261 24.36 -10.60 -6.17
N ASN A 262 24.95 -9.82 -5.26
CA ASN A 262 25.65 -10.34 -4.08
C ASN A 262 24.70 -11.06 -3.12
N VAL A 263 23.52 -10.50 -2.84
CA VAL A 263 22.50 -11.13 -1.99
C VAL A 263 21.99 -12.42 -2.63
N LEU A 264 21.69 -12.40 -3.94
CA LEU A 264 21.22 -13.58 -4.66
C LEU A 264 22.29 -14.69 -4.71
N LYS A 265 23.56 -14.34 -4.90
CA LYS A 265 24.68 -15.30 -4.80
C LYS A 265 24.82 -15.86 -3.39
N ALA A 266 24.71 -15.02 -2.36
CA ALA A 266 24.78 -15.47 -0.96
C ALA A 266 23.67 -16.50 -0.65
N LEU A 267 22.46 -16.28 -1.15
CA LEU A 267 21.37 -17.26 -1.06
C LEU A 267 21.74 -18.57 -1.76
N LEU A 268 22.17 -18.54 -3.02
CA LEU A 268 22.55 -19.78 -3.73
C LEU A 268 23.69 -20.53 -3.03
N ASN A 269 24.70 -19.80 -2.55
CA ASN A 269 25.86 -20.36 -1.86
C ASN A 269 25.55 -20.86 -0.45
N GLY A 270 24.44 -20.43 0.18
CA GLY A 270 24.10 -20.78 1.56
C GLY A 270 24.92 -19.99 2.58
N GLU A 271 25.23 -18.75 2.23
CA GLU A 271 25.86 -17.78 3.15
C GLU A 271 24.81 -17.02 3.99
N ILE A 272 23.52 -17.24 3.73
CA ILE A 272 22.40 -16.75 4.53
C ILE A 272 21.96 -17.87 5.48
N TYR A 273 21.78 -17.54 6.76
CA TYR A 273 21.34 -18.51 7.76
C TYR A 273 19.93 -19.01 7.45
N ASP A 274 19.67 -20.30 7.73
CA ASP A 274 18.44 -20.99 7.31
C ASP A 274 17.16 -20.28 7.78
N GLU A 275 17.16 -19.72 9.00
CA GLU A 275 16.03 -18.97 9.57
C GLU A 275 15.74 -17.64 8.85
N ASP A 276 16.74 -17.08 8.15
CA ASP A 276 16.65 -15.79 7.46
C ASP A 276 16.37 -15.94 5.95
N VAL A 277 16.65 -17.11 5.37
CA VAL A 277 16.55 -17.37 3.91
C VAL A 277 15.21 -16.91 3.34
N GLU A 278 14.11 -17.32 3.97
CA GLU A 278 12.76 -16.97 3.52
C GLU A 278 12.53 -15.45 3.56
N THR A 279 12.98 -14.79 4.63
CA THR A 279 12.88 -13.34 4.79
C THR A 279 13.66 -12.60 3.70
N VAL A 280 14.91 -13.00 3.45
CA VAL A 280 15.78 -12.36 2.44
C VAL A 280 15.18 -12.54 1.04
N PHE A 281 14.80 -13.78 0.67
CA PHE A 281 14.17 -14.05 -0.62
C PHE A 281 12.85 -13.29 -0.79
N THR A 282 12.01 -13.28 0.25
CA THR A 282 10.72 -12.59 0.20
C THR A 282 10.93 -11.10 0.01
N ASN A 283 11.81 -10.48 0.78
CA ASN A 283 12.02 -9.04 0.70
C ASN A 283 12.65 -8.63 -0.64
N ILE A 284 13.64 -9.37 -1.16
CA ILE A 284 14.27 -9.04 -2.44
C ILE A 284 13.31 -9.23 -3.62
N GLY A 285 12.44 -10.25 -3.56
CA GLY A 285 11.42 -10.52 -4.59
C GLY A 285 10.23 -9.57 -4.57
N ASN A 286 9.96 -8.88 -3.45
CA ASN A 286 8.88 -7.89 -3.33
C ASN A 286 9.25 -6.49 -3.87
N ARG A 287 10.44 -6.35 -4.47
CA ARG A 287 10.93 -5.09 -5.04
C ARG A 287 10.74 -5.11 -6.55
N GLN A 288 10.01 -4.12 -7.04
CA GLN A 288 9.68 -4.01 -8.45
C GLN A 288 10.93 -3.85 -9.32
N GLU A 289 11.93 -3.15 -8.79
CA GLU A 289 13.26 -2.94 -9.34
C GLU A 289 14.07 -4.24 -9.48
N ASN A 290 13.81 -5.23 -8.62
CA ASN A 290 14.59 -6.46 -8.54
C ASN A 290 13.94 -7.64 -9.27
N VAL A 291 12.73 -7.47 -9.81
CA VAL A 291 11.93 -8.55 -10.40
C VAL A 291 12.73 -9.34 -11.43
N ASP A 292 13.43 -8.66 -12.34
CA ASP A 292 14.20 -9.34 -13.39
C ASP A 292 15.36 -10.16 -12.82
N ALA A 293 16.11 -9.61 -11.86
CA ALA A 293 17.24 -10.30 -11.23
C ALA A 293 16.78 -11.55 -10.46
N VAL A 294 15.72 -11.41 -9.66
CA VAL A 294 15.14 -12.51 -8.86
C VAL A 294 14.54 -13.58 -9.77
N LEU A 295 13.75 -13.18 -10.78
CA LEU A 295 13.15 -14.11 -11.74
C LEU A 295 14.23 -14.89 -12.50
N ASN A 296 15.30 -14.21 -12.95
CA ASN A 296 16.44 -14.87 -13.61
C ASN A 296 17.08 -15.92 -12.69
N VAL A 297 17.27 -15.61 -11.41
CA VAL A 297 17.88 -16.54 -10.44
C VAL A 297 16.98 -17.72 -10.18
N ILE A 298 15.68 -17.51 -9.96
CA ILE A 298 14.70 -18.60 -9.76
C ILE A 298 14.68 -19.53 -10.96
N VAL A 299 14.57 -19.00 -12.18
CA VAL A 299 14.45 -19.81 -13.41
C VAL A 299 15.74 -20.60 -13.68
N LYS A 300 16.92 -19.95 -13.59
CA LYS A 300 18.20 -20.59 -13.92
C LYS A 300 18.69 -21.57 -12.85
N ASN A 301 18.26 -21.41 -11.60
CA ASN A 301 18.78 -22.18 -10.46
C ASN A 301 17.68 -23.00 -9.77
N ILE A 302 16.60 -23.33 -10.48
CA ILE A 302 15.44 -23.99 -9.87
C ILE A 302 15.81 -25.29 -9.15
N SER A 303 16.66 -26.13 -9.75
CA SER A 303 17.13 -27.38 -9.13
C SER A 303 17.96 -27.13 -7.88
N VAL A 304 18.86 -26.14 -7.92
CA VAL A 304 19.71 -25.74 -6.78
C VAL A 304 18.85 -25.23 -5.62
N ILE A 305 17.90 -24.34 -5.90
CA ILE A 305 17.00 -23.78 -4.89
C ILE A 305 16.13 -24.89 -4.29
N ARG A 306 15.57 -25.78 -5.12
CA ARG A 306 14.75 -26.91 -4.67
C ARG A 306 15.54 -27.88 -3.80
N GLU A 307 16.74 -28.27 -4.22
CA GLU A 307 17.58 -29.22 -3.48
C GLU A 307 18.03 -28.65 -2.13
N LYS A 308 18.29 -27.35 -2.08
CA LYS A 308 18.76 -26.67 -0.87
C LYS A 308 17.64 -26.31 0.10
N TYR A 309 16.54 -25.78 -0.41
CA TYR A 309 15.49 -25.16 0.40
C TYR A 309 14.12 -25.84 0.33
N GLY A 310 14.00 -26.87 -0.51
CA GLY A 310 12.77 -27.64 -0.68
C GLY A 310 11.75 -26.99 -1.60
N SER A 311 10.83 -27.82 -2.07
CA SER A 311 9.80 -27.44 -3.06
C SER A 311 8.77 -26.44 -2.50
N GLN A 312 8.51 -26.46 -1.19
CA GLN A 312 7.53 -25.56 -0.57
C GLN A 312 7.99 -24.11 -0.61
N LEU A 313 9.24 -23.85 -0.21
CA LEU A 313 9.79 -22.49 -0.30
C LEU A 313 9.86 -22.05 -1.76
N LEU A 314 10.40 -22.88 -2.65
CA LEU A 314 10.47 -22.56 -4.08
C LEU A 314 9.10 -22.22 -4.67
N MET A 315 8.05 -22.99 -4.34
CA MET A 315 6.68 -22.70 -4.76
C MET A 315 6.25 -21.30 -4.26
N LYS A 316 6.47 -20.99 -2.98
CA LYS A 316 6.16 -19.67 -2.41
C LYS A 316 6.87 -18.55 -3.16
N LEU A 317 8.15 -18.72 -3.48
CA LEU A 317 8.92 -17.74 -4.25
C LEU A 317 8.38 -17.55 -5.66
N VAL A 318 7.95 -18.64 -6.32
CA VAL A 318 7.31 -18.60 -7.65
C VAL A 318 6.00 -17.81 -7.60
N TYR A 319 5.12 -18.07 -6.63
CA TYR A 319 3.88 -17.29 -6.47
C TYR A 319 4.15 -15.81 -6.18
N GLN A 320 5.16 -15.54 -5.35
CA GLN A 320 5.48 -14.19 -4.96
C GLN A 320 6.10 -13.38 -6.11
N ILE A 321 7.07 -13.92 -6.84
CA ILE A 321 7.66 -13.19 -7.97
C ILE A 321 6.63 -12.99 -9.09
N ALA A 322 5.74 -13.97 -9.28
CA ALA A 322 4.68 -13.90 -10.27
C ALA A 322 3.71 -12.72 -10.04
N SER A 323 3.37 -12.42 -8.77
CA SER A 323 2.49 -11.29 -8.46
C SER A 323 3.14 -9.92 -8.71
N HIS A 324 4.43 -9.86 -9.02
CA HIS A 324 5.18 -8.63 -9.30
C HIS A 324 5.55 -8.46 -10.78
N LEU A 325 5.19 -9.42 -11.66
CA LEU A 325 5.48 -9.30 -13.09
C LEU A 325 4.69 -8.15 -13.71
N TYR A 326 5.31 -7.45 -14.65
CA TYR A 326 4.72 -6.27 -15.28
C TYR A 326 5.02 -6.18 -16.79
N THR A 327 5.75 -7.15 -17.34
CA THR A 327 5.98 -7.28 -18.79
C THR A 327 5.66 -8.69 -19.28
N GLN A 328 5.23 -8.80 -20.54
CA GLN A 328 4.95 -10.12 -21.13
C GLN A 328 6.23 -10.97 -21.22
N ASP A 329 7.39 -10.35 -21.40
CA ASP A 329 8.69 -11.05 -21.39
C ASP A 329 8.99 -11.71 -20.05
N GLN A 330 8.63 -11.07 -18.94
CA GLN A 330 8.74 -11.67 -17.61
C GLN A 330 7.79 -12.86 -17.43
N VAL A 331 6.56 -12.77 -17.93
CA VAL A 331 5.61 -13.89 -17.92
C VAL A 331 6.12 -15.05 -18.77
N ASN A 332 6.62 -14.76 -19.97
CA ASN A 332 7.20 -15.76 -20.87
C ASN A 332 8.43 -16.43 -20.23
N LYS A 333 9.27 -15.65 -19.55
CA LYS A 333 10.42 -16.17 -18.79
C LYS A 333 9.97 -17.08 -17.64
N LEU A 334 8.93 -16.70 -16.89
CA LEU A 334 8.35 -17.57 -15.86
C LEU A 334 7.83 -18.89 -16.46
N ALA A 335 7.22 -18.85 -17.66
CA ALA A 335 6.74 -20.04 -18.35
C ALA A 335 7.86 -21.05 -18.66
N THR A 336 9.10 -20.57 -18.85
CA THR A 336 10.26 -21.46 -19.07
C THR A 336 10.59 -22.35 -17.87
N LEU A 337 10.06 -22.08 -16.66
CA LEU A 337 10.22 -22.96 -15.50
C LEU A 337 9.84 -24.41 -15.81
N LEU A 338 8.81 -24.62 -16.64
CA LEU A 338 8.34 -25.95 -17.05
C LEU A 338 9.41 -26.75 -17.82
N ASN A 339 10.39 -26.08 -18.43
CA ASN A 339 11.49 -26.74 -19.13
C ASN A 339 12.59 -27.23 -18.17
N PHE A 340 12.64 -26.69 -16.95
CA PHE A 340 13.74 -26.89 -16.01
C PHE A 340 13.32 -27.62 -14.73
N THR A 341 12.04 -27.97 -14.59
CA THR A 341 11.52 -28.65 -13.39
C THR A 341 10.81 -29.95 -13.72
N THR A 342 11.11 -30.98 -12.93
CA THR A 342 10.34 -32.23 -12.86
C THR A 342 9.49 -32.29 -11.59
N ASP A 343 9.51 -31.24 -10.78
CA ASP A 343 8.77 -31.18 -9.53
C ASP A 343 7.28 -30.92 -9.80
N PRO A 344 6.36 -31.84 -9.41
CA PRO A 344 4.95 -31.71 -9.73
C PRO A 344 4.30 -30.50 -9.03
N LEU A 345 4.78 -30.10 -7.85
CA LEU A 345 4.25 -28.94 -7.14
C LEU A 345 4.57 -27.66 -7.89
N ILE A 346 5.81 -27.53 -8.36
CA ILE A 346 6.27 -26.36 -9.11
C ILE A 346 5.65 -26.31 -10.51
N ALA A 347 5.55 -27.45 -11.18
CA ALA A 347 4.89 -27.54 -12.49
C ALA A 347 3.41 -27.14 -12.40
N SER A 348 2.68 -27.63 -11.39
CA SER A 348 1.28 -27.26 -11.15
C SER A 348 1.11 -25.77 -10.85
N ALA A 349 2.00 -25.21 -10.03
CA ALA A 349 2.01 -23.77 -9.74
C ALA A 349 2.22 -22.96 -11.03
N ALA A 350 3.23 -23.29 -11.85
CA ALA A 350 3.51 -22.60 -13.10
C ALA A 350 2.33 -22.66 -14.09
N LEU A 351 1.71 -23.83 -14.25
CA LEU A 351 0.54 -24.02 -15.13
C LEU A 351 -0.67 -23.18 -14.71
N THR A 352 -0.81 -22.89 -13.41
CA THR A 352 -1.90 -22.06 -12.86
C THR A 352 -1.58 -20.57 -12.96
N ILE A 353 -0.34 -20.20 -12.63
CA ILE A 353 0.10 -18.82 -12.49
C ILE A 353 0.30 -18.15 -13.85
N VAL A 354 0.99 -18.80 -14.78
CA VAL A 354 1.42 -18.18 -16.05
C VAL A 354 0.23 -17.62 -16.85
N PRO A 355 -0.88 -18.37 -17.07
CA PRO A 355 -2.03 -17.83 -17.78
C PRO A 355 -2.67 -16.65 -17.06
N ARG A 356 -2.78 -16.73 -15.72
CA ARG A 356 -3.36 -15.66 -14.88
C ARG A 356 -2.54 -14.37 -14.99
N GLU A 357 -1.22 -14.47 -14.85
CA GLU A 357 -0.33 -13.32 -14.90
C GLU A 357 -0.21 -12.75 -16.31
N SER A 358 -0.27 -13.58 -17.35
CA SER A 358 -0.32 -13.10 -18.75
C SER A 358 -1.53 -12.19 -18.98
N VAL A 359 -2.72 -12.59 -18.52
CA VAL A 359 -3.93 -11.76 -18.63
C VAL A 359 -3.82 -10.49 -17.80
N ARG A 360 -3.31 -10.60 -16.56
CA ARG A 360 -3.14 -9.43 -15.69
C ARG A 360 -2.20 -8.40 -16.29
N VAL A 361 -1.04 -8.83 -16.80
CA VAL A 361 -0.03 -7.95 -17.39
C VAL A 361 -0.54 -7.31 -18.68
N ALA A 362 -1.17 -8.09 -19.57
CA ALA A 362 -1.76 -7.55 -20.80
C ALA A 362 -2.78 -6.45 -20.49
N ARG A 363 -3.66 -6.68 -19.52
CA ARG A 363 -4.64 -5.69 -19.09
C ARG A 363 -4.00 -4.44 -18.49
N ALA A 364 -2.98 -4.61 -17.65
CA ALA A 364 -2.28 -3.47 -17.07
C ALA A 364 -1.65 -2.56 -18.14
N LEU A 365 -1.16 -3.13 -19.25
CA LEU A 365 -0.62 -2.37 -20.38
C LEU A 365 -1.71 -1.59 -21.12
N GLU A 366 -2.90 -2.17 -21.30
CA GLU A 366 -4.06 -1.49 -21.91
C GLU A 366 -4.54 -0.30 -21.07
N ASP A 367 -4.39 -0.38 -19.74
CA ASP A 367 -4.84 0.65 -18.81
C ASP A 367 -3.90 1.86 -18.68
N VAL A 368 -2.67 1.78 -19.22
CA VAL A 368 -1.62 2.81 -19.02
C VAL A 368 -2.08 4.20 -19.48
N GLU A 369 -2.69 4.31 -20.66
CA GLU A 369 -3.13 5.60 -21.20
C GLU A 369 -4.25 6.22 -20.35
N ALA A 370 -5.23 5.41 -19.96
CA ALA A 370 -6.35 5.84 -19.13
C ALA A 370 -5.88 6.25 -17.72
N LEU A 371 -4.95 5.51 -17.12
CA LEU A 371 -4.32 5.84 -15.85
C LEU A 371 -3.48 7.12 -15.94
N ASN A 372 -2.72 7.30 -17.02
CA ASN A 372 -1.95 8.52 -17.27
C ASN A 372 -2.86 9.75 -17.33
N ALA A 373 -3.94 9.69 -18.11
CA ALA A 373 -4.93 10.76 -18.19
C ALA A 373 -5.61 11.03 -16.84
N ALA A 374 -5.95 9.96 -16.10
CA ALA A 374 -6.56 10.06 -14.78
C ALA A 374 -5.63 10.74 -13.77
N LEU A 375 -4.35 10.34 -13.70
CA LEU A 375 -3.34 10.93 -12.81
C LEU A 375 -3.12 12.42 -13.09
N LEU A 376 -3.18 12.85 -14.35
CA LEU A 376 -3.12 14.28 -14.73
C LEU A 376 -4.38 15.06 -14.30
N SER A 377 -5.54 14.40 -14.32
CA SER A 377 -6.82 15.03 -13.98
C SER A 377 -7.03 15.26 -12.48
N VAL A 378 -6.39 14.43 -11.64
CA VAL A 378 -6.53 14.53 -10.18
C VAL A 378 -5.66 15.67 -9.67
N LYS A 379 -6.30 16.81 -9.44
CA LYS A 379 -5.63 18.02 -8.94
C LYS A 379 -5.12 17.83 -7.51
N PRO A 380 -3.96 18.41 -7.16
CA PRO A 380 -3.59 18.58 -5.76
C PRO A 380 -4.69 19.32 -5.02
N HIS A 381 -4.90 18.99 -3.77
CA HIS A 381 -5.71 19.85 -2.93
C HIS A 381 -5.02 21.20 -2.78
N SER A 382 -5.82 22.27 -2.79
CA SER A 382 -5.36 23.55 -2.25
C SER A 382 -5.15 23.34 -0.76
N ASP A 383 -3.94 22.97 -0.37
CA ASP A 383 -3.53 23.11 1.01
C ASP A 383 -3.64 24.60 1.30
N SER A 384 -4.65 25.00 2.08
CA SER A 384 -4.53 26.23 2.83
C SER A 384 -3.34 26.01 3.76
N VAL A 385 -2.16 26.39 3.28
CA VAL A 385 -0.94 26.46 4.06
C VAL A 385 -1.33 27.27 5.29
N ARG A 386 -1.51 26.61 6.44
CA ARG A 386 -1.38 27.29 7.73
C ARG A 386 0.10 27.62 7.82
N THR A 387 0.51 28.70 7.14
CA THR A 387 1.66 29.46 7.57
C THR A 387 1.39 29.77 9.02
N THR A 388 2.17 29.18 9.90
CA THR A 388 2.42 29.73 11.23
C THR A 388 2.82 31.18 11.02
N GLN A 389 1.83 32.09 11.03
CA GLN A 389 2.11 33.48 11.28
C GLN A 389 2.66 33.52 12.69
N SER A 390 3.98 33.68 12.79
CA SER A 390 4.61 34.21 13.98
C SER A 390 3.79 35.44 14.40
N VAL A 391 3.10 35.33 15.52
CA VAL A 391 2.38 36.46 16.12
C VAL A 391 3.46 37.45 16.56
N PHE A 392 3.78 38.41 15.68
CA PHE A 392 4.41 39.64 16.09
C PHE A 392 3.35 40.46 16.82
N ILE A 393 3.44 40.50 18.14
CA ILE A 393 2.71 41.46 18.96
C ILE A 393 3.26 42.84 18.62
N ILE A 394 2.58 43.54 17.72
CA ILE A 394 2.77 44.98 17.54
C ILE A 394 1.85 45.64 18.56
N VAL A 395 2.46 46.18 19.62
CA VAL A 395 1.79 47.09 20.56
C VAL A 395 1.61 48.42 19.82
N SER A 396 0.40 48.66 19.32
CA SER A 396 -0.01 49.99 18.86
C SER A 396 -1.10 50.53 19.78
N THR A 397 -0.74 51.58 20.51
CA THR A 397 -1.59 52.43 21.33
C THR A 397 -2.78 52.96 20.54
N LEU A 398 -4.00 52.58 20.93
CA LEU A 398 -5.22 53.22 20.45
C LEU A 398 -5.64 54.32 21.43
N ALA A 399 -5.53 55.56 20.98
CA ALA A 399 -6.16 56.72 21.61
C ALA A 399 -7.68 56.65 21.38
N ALA A 400 -8.44 56.78 22.47
CA ALA A 400 -9.89 56.85 22.44
C ALA A 400 -10.36 58.22 21.91
N VAL A 401 -11.25 58.21 20.91
CA VAL A 401 -12.06 59.37 20.53
C VAL A 401 -13.52 58.98 20.69
N VAL A 402 -14.15 59.54 21.72
CA VAL A 402 -15.57 59.41 22.03
C VAL A 402 -16.33 60.50 21.26
N PHE A 403 -17.29 60.12 20.42
CA PHE A 403 -18.27 61.05 19.87
C PHE A 403 -19.62 60.86 20.58
N PHE A 404 -20.06 61.90 21.29
CA PHE A 404 -21.43 62.04 21.76
C PHE A 404 -22.28 62.62 20.63
N GLN A 405 -23.35 61.93 20.25
CA GLN A 405 -24.40 62.52 19.41
C GLN A 405 -25.63 62.81 20.29
N ARG A 406 -25.90 64.10 20.46
CA ARG A 406 -27.08 64.65 21.16
C ARG A 406 -28.34 64.41 20.34
N SER A 407 -29.38 63.91 21.01
CA SER A 407 -30.78 63.93 20.57
C SER A 407 -31.45 65.28 20.90
N THR A 408 -32.05 65.91 19.89
CA THR A 408 -33.14 66.91 19.96
C THR A 408 -33.87 66.78 18.63
N LEU A 409 -35.18 66.54 18.51
CA LEU A 409 -36.34 66.93 19.31
C LEU A 409 -37.23 65.74 19.67
#